data_AF-F8WKZ3-F1
#
_entry.id   AF-F8WKZ3-F1
#
_cell.length_a   1.000
_cell.length_b   1.000
_cell.length_c   1.000
_cell.angle_alpha   90.00
_cell.angle_beta   90.00
_cell.angle_gamma   90.00
#
_symmetry.space_group_name_H-M   'P 1'
#
loop_
_entity.id
_entity.type
_entity.pdbx_description
1 polymer ?
#
loop_
_entity_poly.entity_id
_entity_poly.type
_entity_poly.pdbx_seq_one_letter_code
_entity_poly.pdbx_strand_id
1 'polypeptide(L)'
;MNITLIIFLIGTLGFVLNRKNIILMLISIEIMLLSITFLILISSLNTDDIIGQTYAVYIIIVAGAESAIGLGILVAFYRLRGSIAITYK
;
A
#
# COMPACT_ATOMS: atom_id res chain seq x y z
N MET A 1 -17.64 -4.66 -4.67
CA MET A 1 -16.82 -5.68 -3.98
C MET A 1 -15.87 -6.43 -4.91
N ASN A 2 -16.30 -6.89 -6.09
CA ASN A 2 -15.40 -7.66 -6.97
C ASN A 2 -14.18 -6.85 -7.45
N ILE A 3 -14.37 -5.57 -7.81
CA ILE A 3 -13.29 -4.69 -8.26
C ILE A 3 -12.23 -4.49 -7.15
N THR A 4 -12.66 -4.26 -5.91
CA THR A 4 -11.73 -4.07 -4.78
C THR A 4 -10.93 -5.33 -4.50
N LEU A 5 -11.56 -6.50 -4.63
CA LEU A 5 -10.90 -7.79 -4.44
C LEU A 5 -9.86 -8.07 -5.55
N ILE A 6 -10.17 -7.70 -6.80
CA ILE A 6 -9.23 -7.80 -7.92
C ILE A 6 -8.02 -6.86 -7.70
N ILE A 7 -8.25 -5.61 -7.29
CA ILE A 7 -7.17 -4.65 -7.03
C ILE A 7 -6.29 -5.14 -5.88
N PHE A 8 -6.88 -5.66 -4.80
CA PHE A 8 -6.14 -6.24 -3.69
C PHE A 8 -5.26 -7.42 -4.16
N LEU A 9 -5.82 -8.33 -4.96
CA LEU A 9 -5.07 -9.46 -5.52
C LEU A 9 -3.91 -8.99 -6.40
N ILE A 10 -4.12 -7.98 -7.25
CA ILE A 10 -3.04 -7.39 -8.07
C ILE A 10 -1.94 -6.82 -7.17
N GLY A 11 -2.30 -6.10 -6.10
CA GLY A 11 -1.34 -5.60 -5.11
C GLY A 11 -0.54 -6.72 -4.44
N THR A 12 -1.22 -7.79 -3.98
CA THR A 12 -0.55 -8.94 -3.36
C THR A 12 0.38 -9.67 -4.31
N LEU A 13 -0.04 -9.90 -5.57
CA LEU A 13 0.78 -10.53 -6.59
C LEU A 13 1.99 -9.64 -6.95
N GLY A 14 1.77 -8.33 -7.10
CA GLY A 14 2.83 -7.35 -7.34
C GLY A 14 3.90 -7.38 -6.25
N PHE A 15 3.47 -7.48 -4.98
CA PHE A 15 4.37 -7.56 -3.83
C PHE A 15 5.16 -8.88 -3.80
N VAL A 16 4.50 -10.03 -4.03
CA VAL A 16 5.14 -11.35 -3.93
C VAL A 16 6.11 -11.60 -5.10
N LEU A 17 5.75 -11.20 -6.31
CA LEU A 17 6.55 -11.45 -7.52
C LEU A 17 7.75 -10.50 -7.61
N ASN A 18 7.60 -9.23 -7.22
CA ASN A 18 8.62 -8.21 -7.44
C ASN A 18 9.57 -7.99 -6.25
N ARG A 19 10.22 -9.05 -5.77
CA ARG A 19 11.16 -9.04 -4.63
C ARG A 19 12.48 -8.28 -4.87
N LYS A 20 12.78 -7.90 -6.11
CA LYS A 20 14.06 -7.24 -6.49
C LYS A 20 14.00 -5.71 -6.41
N ASN A 21 12.81 -5.14 -6.62
CA ASN A 21 12.62 -3.70 -6.74
C ASN A 21 11.82 -3.19 -5.53
N ILE A 22 12.53 -2.64 -4.52
CA ILE A 22 11.90 -2.18 -3.28
C ILE A 22 10.82 -1.12 -3.54
N ILE A 23 11.06 -0.21 -4.48
CA ILE A 23 10.10 0.82 -4.86
C ILE A 23 8.79 0.20 -5.36
N LEU A 24 8.88 -0.87 -6.16
CA LEU A 24 7.70 -1.56 -6.68
C LEU A 24 6.94 -2.32 -5.57
N MET A 25 7.66 -2.80 -4.56
CA MET A 25 7.04 -3.37 -3.35
C MET A 25 6.27 -2.30 -2.56
N LEU A 26 6.83 -1.09 -2.38
CA LEU A 26 6.14 0.02 -1.71
C LEU A 26 4.86 0.41 -2.46
N ILE A 27 4.93 0.55 -3.78
CA ILE A 27 3.75 0.83 -4.61
C ILE A 27 2.69 -0.27 -4.49
N SER A 28 3.11 -1.53 -4.40
CA SER A 28 2.19 -2.66 -4.22
C SER A 28 1.46 -2.59 -2.88
N ILE A 29 2.12 -2.11 -1.81
CA ILE A 29 1.50 -1.90 -0.50
C ILE A 29 0.48 -0.78 -0.54
N GLU A 30 0.79 0.34 -1.20
CA GLU A 30 -0.16 1.45 -1.41
C GLU A 30 -1.42 0.99 -2.16
N ILE A 31 -1.26 0.15 -3.19
CA ILE A 31 -2.40 -0.42 -3.93
C ILE A 31 -3.25 -1.33 -3.05
N MET A 32 -2.63 -2.13 -2.16
CA MET A 32 -3.37 -2.95 -1.19
C MET A 32 -4.16 -2.08 -0.22
N LEU A 33 -3.54 -1.04 0.37
CA LEU A 33 -4.23 -0.11 1.27
C LEU A 33 -5.38 0.61 0.57
N LEU A 34 -5.17 1.06 -0.67
CA LEU A 34 -6.21 1.67 -1.50
C LEU A 34 -7.39 0.74 -1.73
N SER A 35 -7.15 -0.54 -2.00
CA SER A 35 -8.23 -1.50 -2.21
C SER A 35 -9.08 -1.74 -0.96
N ILE A 36 -8.45 -1.70 0.23
CA ILE A 36 -9.11 -1.82 1.52
C ILE A 36 -9.94 -0.57 1.81
N THR A 37 -9.42 0.63 1.55
CA THR A 37 -10.19 1.88 1.74
C THR A 37 -11.41 1.93 0.83
N PHE A 38 -11.28 1.52 -0.44
CA PHE A 38 -12.42 1.41 -1.34
C PHE A 38 -13.45 0.38 -0.87
N LEU A 39 -13.01 -0.77 -0.34
CA LEU A 39 -13.93 -1.79 0.17
C LEU A 39 -14.77 -1.23 1.33
N ILE A 40 -14.13 -0.55 2.28
CA ILE A 40 -14.80 0.07 3.43
C ILE A 40 -15.76 1.16 2.96
N LEU A 41 -15.35 2.01 2.02
CA LEU A 41 -16.16 3.10 1.51
C LEU A 41 -17.41 2.60 0.76
N ILE A 42 -17.26 1.58 -0.09
CA ILE A 42 -18.40 0.94 -0.76
C ILE A 42 -19.34 0.27 0.25
N SER A 43 -18.79 -0.40 1.27
CA SER A 43 -19.61 -1.02 2.32
C SER A 43 -20.40 0.03 3.11
N SER A 44 -19.74 1.13 3.47
CA SER A 44 -20.31 2.26 4.19
C SER A 44 -21.45 2.93 3.42
N LEU A 45 -21.31 3.08 2.09
CA LEU A 45 -22.37 3.58 1.22
C LEU A 45 -23.58 2.64 1.18
N ASN A 46 -23.37 1.32 1.24
CA ASN A 46 -24.48 0.36 1.22
C ASN A 46 -25.23 0.29 2.55
N THR A 47 -24.59 0.65 3.66
CA THR A 47 -25.17 0.60 5.01
C THR A 47 -25.55 1.99 5.54
N ASP A 48 -25.40 3.05 4.73
CA ASP A 48 -25.57 4.46 5.12
C ASP A 48 -24.86 4.82 6.44
N ASP A 49 -23.66 4.25 6.65
CA ASP A 49 -22.92 4.39 7.90
C ASP A 49 -21.77 5.39 7.76
N ILE A 50 -21.79 6.46 8.57
CA ILE A 50 -20.74 7.48 8.58
C ILE A 50 -19.42 6.98 9.19
N ILE A 51 -19.47 5.94 10.04
CA ILE A 51 -18.29 5.40 10.71
C ILE A 51 -17.31 4.87 9.66
N GLY A 52 -17.77 4.12 8.66
CA GLY A 52 -16.90 3.62 7.60
C GLY A 52 -16.24 4.72 6.76
N GLN A 53 -16.92 5.86 6.55
CA GLN A 53 -16.32 7.01 5.87
C GLN A 53 -15.20 7.64 6.71
N THR A 54 -15.39 7.77 8.03
CA THR A 54 -14.35 8.29 8.92
C THR A 54 -13.12 7.37 8.97
N TYR A 55 -13.31 6.05 9.01
CA TYR A 55 -12.21 5.07 8.93
C TYR A 55 -11.44 5.17 7.62
N ALA A 56 -12.12 5.41 6.48
CA ALA A 56 -11.43 5.59 5.20
C ALA A 56 -10.46 6.79 5.24
N VAL A 57 -10.85 7.91 5.87
CA VAL A 57 -9.97 9.07 6.05
C VAL A 57 -8.78 8.74 6.95
N TYR A 58 -8.99 8.02 8.06
CA TYR A 58 -7.90 7.57 8.92
C TYR A 58 -6.88 6.72 8.17
N ILE A 59 -7.33 5.78 7.34
CA ILE A 59 -6.43 4.92 6.57
C ILE A 59 -5.62 5.73 5.56
N ILE A 60 -6.20 6.75 4.91
CA ILE A 60 -5.46 7.63 3.98
C ILE A 60 -4.34 8.37 4.72
N ILE A 61 -4.60 8.88 5.93
CA ILE A 61 -3.58 9.57 6.74
C ILE A 61 -2.45 8.59 7.12
N VAL A 62 -2.80 7.38 7.55
CA VAL A 62 -1.83 6.33 7.92
C VAL A 62 -1.00 5.89 6.72
N ALA A 63 -1.62 5.70 5.55
CA ALA A 63 -0.92 5.36 4.31
C ALA A 63 0.09 6.46 3.92
N GLY A 64 -0.30 7.74 4.03
CA GLY A 64 0.61 8.86 3.84
C GLY A 64 1.82 8.82 4.79
N ALA A 65 1.58 8.55 6.08
CA ALA A 65 2.66 8.41 7.06
C ALA A 65 3.58 7.21 6.78
N GLU A 66 3.01 6.06 6.40
CA GLU A 66 3.76 4.87 6.02
C GLU A 66 4.67 5.14 4.82
N SER A 67 4.15 5.76 3.75
CA SER A 67 4.94 6.07 2.55
C SER A 67 6.13 6.98 2.85
N ALA A 68 5.95 7.98 3.72
CA ALA A 68 7.02 8.88 4.17
C ALA A 68 8.10 8.12 4.94
N ILE A 69 7.70 7.22 5.85
CA ILE A 69 8.64 6.39 6.62
C ILE A 69 9.37 5.40 5.69
N GLY A 70 8.65 4.70 4.82
CA GLY A 70 9.20 3.71 3.90
C GLY A 70 10.23 4.30 2.95
N LEU A 71 9.93 5.45 2.34
CA LEU A 71 10.88 6.18 1.50
C LEU A 71 12.05 6.74 2.31
N GLY A 72 11.82 7.25 3.52
CA GLY A 72 12.88 7.72 4.40
C GLY A 72 13.91 6.64 4.74
N ILE A 73 13.43 5.43 5.05
CA ILE A 73 14.28 4.25 5.30
C ILE A 73 15.04 3.88 4.01
N LEU A 74 14.38 3.89 2.86
CA LEU A 74 15.00 3.58 1.57
C LEU A 74 16.13 4.56 1.22
N VAL A 75 15.95 5.85 1.47
CA VAL A 75 16.98 6.88 1.26
C VAL A 75 18.15 6.67 2.23
N ALA A 76 17.88 6.42 3.51
CA ALA A 76 18.93 6.14 4.49
C ALA A 76 19.75 4.89 4.10
N PHE A 77 19.08 3.83 3.65
CA PHE A 77 19.73 2.61 3.17
C PHE A 77 20.59 2.86 1.93
N TYR A 78 20.08 3.64 0.97
CA TYR A 78 20.85 4.02 -0.23
C TYR A 78 22.11 4.81 0.12
N ARG A 79 22.04 5.73 1.09
CA ARG A 79 23.21 6.48 1.56
C ARG A 79 24.29 5.59 2.18
N LEU A 80 23.91 4.47 2.81
CA LEU A 80 24.86 3.55 3.46
C LEU A 80 25.49 2.54 2.49
N ARG A 81 24.72 2.03 1.52
CA ARG A 81 25.19 0.98 0.60
C ARG A 81 25.57 1.46 -0.80
N GLY A 82 25.20 2.68 -1.19
CA GLY A 82 25.44 3.22 -2.53
C GLY A 82 24.66 2.53 -3.66
N SER A 83 23.84 1.52 -3.36
CA SER A 83 23.00 0.80 -4.31
C SER A 83 21.73 0.28 -3.63
N ILE A 84 20.59 0.40 -4.32
CA ILE A 84 19.29 -0.15 -3.87
C ILE A 84 19.10 -1.61 -4.35
N ALA A 85 20.00 -2.13 -5.19
CA ALA A 85 19.85 -3.46 -5.77
C ALA A 85 20.01 -4.57 -4.71
N ILE A 86 18.94 -5.34 -4.49
CA ILE A 86 18.97 -6.55 -3.65
C ILE A 86 19.42 -7.71 -4.54
N THR A 87 20.73 -7.94 -4.62
CA THR A 87 21.27 -9.15 -5.27
C THR A 87 21.13 -10.32 -4.29
N TYR A 88 20.15 -11.18 -4.52
CA TYR A 88 20.09 -12.49 -3.87
C TYR A 88 21.30 -13.32 -4.37
N LYS A 89 22.18 -13.75 -3.47
CA LYS A 89 23.07 -14.88 -3.72
C LYS A 89 22.27 -16.16 -3.61
#